data_AF-A0ABD5YT10-F1
#
_entry.id   AF-A0ABD5YT10-F1
#
_cell.length_a   1.000
_cell.length_b   1.000
_cell.length_c   1.000
_cell.angle_alpha   90.00
_cell.angle_beta   90.00
_cell.angle_gamma   90.00
#
_symmetry.space_group_name_H-M   'P 1'
#
loop_
_entity.id
_entity.type
_entity.pdbx_description
1 polymer ?
#
loop_
_entity_poly.entity_id
_entity_poly.type
_entity_poly.pdbx_seq_one_letter_code
_entity_poly.pdbx_strand_id
1 'polypeptide(L)'
;MADDRGAVFFADIDNEYVQMIIVLSCYELSDFENDQYANEAILSTDGGASFDRILKVPLKTTDAANLHIHDVEYDPYVDRIWVVVGDSDNSQMYWSDDLGTSWETIADQDEVTMLTQIAAFKDCVAFGTDGEPEGINRWTNCYAYSEQNRWYF
;
A
#
# COMPACT_ATOMS: atom_id res chain seq x y z
N MET A 1 14.61 1.72 -22.64
CA MET A 1 13.55 1.07 -21.85
C MET A 1 14.26 0.34 -20.75
N ALA A 2 14.30 0.93 -19.56
CA ALA A 2 14.77 0.22 -18.38
C ALA A 2 13.71 -0.85 -18.09
N ASP A 3 14.14 -2.11 -17.91
CA ASP A 3 13.29 -3.10 -17.28
C ASP A 3 13.37 -2.84 -15.78
N ASP A 4 12.36 -2.17 -15.24
CA ASP A 4 12.24 -1.97 -13.79
C ASP A 4 11.44 -3.16 -13.23
N ARG A 5 12.05 -4.34 -13.23
CA ARG A 5 11.51 -5.55 -12.57
C ARG A 5 11.78 -5.48 -11.06
N GLY A 6 11.37 -4.38 -10.45
CA GLY A 6 11.43 -4.19 -9.00
C GLY A 6 10.36 -5.05 -8.33
N ALA A 7 10.73 -5.74 -7.26
CA ALA A 7 9.78 -6.07 -6.22
C ALA A 7 10.13 -5.17 -5.05
N VAL A 8 9.15 -4.44 -4.52
CA VAL A 8 9.33 -3.66 -3.31
C VAL A 8 9.11 -4.64 -2.15
N PHE A 9 10.19 -4.89 -1.41
CA PHE A 9 10.21 -5.84 -0.30
C PHE A 9 10.28 -5.06 1.02
N PHE A 10 9.22 -5.10 1.82
CA PHE A 10 9.28 -4.77 3.23
C PHE A 10 8.78 -5.97 4.03
N ALA A 11 9.71 -6.59 4.78
CA ALA A 11 9.40 -7.67 5.71
C ALA A 11 9.56 -7.09 7.11
N ASP A 12 8.46 -6.98 7.85
CA ASP A 12 8.53 -6.66 9.27
C ASP A 12 8.41 -7.95 10.10
N ILE A 13 9.34 -8.12 11.04
CA ILE A 13 9.44 -9.31 11.88
C ILE A 13 9.17 -8.87 13.31
N ASP A 14 7.95 -9.08 13.80
CA ASP A 14 7.68 -8.95 15.22
C ASP A 14 8.24 -10.15 15.99
N ASN A 15 9.08 -9.87 16.98
CA ASN A 15 9.96 -10.83 17.62
C ASN A 15 9.45 -11.33 18.98
N GLU A 16 8.25 -10.91 19.43
CA GLU A 16 7.77 -11.32 20.76
C GLU A 16 6.60 -12.33 20.78
N TYR A 17 5.79 -12.51 19.73
CA TYR A 17 4.76 -13.56 19.70
C TYR A 17 4.48 -14.13 18.29
N VAL A 18 5.49 -14.71 17.65
CA VAL A 18 5.46 -15.69 16.52
C VAL A 18 4.40 -15.52 15.41
N GLN A 19 3.97 -14.30 15.08
CA GLN A 19 3.30 -14.05 13.82
C GLN A 19 4.33 -13.49 12.84
N MET A 20 4.82 -14.36 11.96
CA MET A 20 5.75 -13.96 10.89
C MET A 20 4.93 -13.47 9.71
N ILE A 21 4.65 -12.17 9.72
CA ILE A 21 3.93 -11.50 8.65
C ILE A 21 4.93 -11.09 7.57
N ILE A 22 4.64 -11.48 6.34
CA ILE A 22 5.38 -11.01 5.17
C ILE A 22 4.34 -10.51 4.19
N VAL A 23 4.35 -9.22 3.91
CA VAL A 23 3.50 -8.62 2.89
C VAL A 23 4.35 -8.20 1.70
N LEU A 24 3.90 -8.52 0.50
CA LEU A 24 4.63 -8.25 -0.73
C LEU A 24 3.69 -7.66 -1.77
N SER A 25 4.26 -6.81 -2.62
CA SER A 25 3.63 -6.37 -3.87
C SER A 25 4.63 -6.57 -5.02
N CYS A 26 4.09 -6.70 -6.22
CA CYS A 26 4.88 -6.71 -7.44
C CYS A 26 4.83 -5.33 -8.08
N TYR A 27 5.97 -4.82 -8.54
CA TYR A 27 6.03 -3.61 -9.33
C TYR A 27 6.28 -3.98 -10.80
N GLU A 28 5.25 -3.78 -11.63
CA GLU A 28 5.29 -3.92 -13.08
C GLU A 28 4.21 -3.00 -13.67
N LEU A 29 4.27 -2.69 -14.97
CA LEU A 29 3.16 -1.99 -15.62
C LEU A 29 2.05 -3.00 -15.91
N SER A 30 0.81 -2.71 -15.53
CA SER A 30 -0.30 -3.61 -15.87
C SER A 30 -0.66 -3.51 -17.36
N ASP A 31 -1.06 -4.64 -17.94
CA ASP A 31 -1.61 -4.74 -19.30
C ASP A 31 -2.83 -5.67 -19.26
N PHE A 32 -4.00 -5.06 -19.10
CA PHE A 32 -5.25 -5.80 -18.97
C PHE A 32 -5.76 -6.40 -20.28
N GLU A 33 -5.24 -5.95 -21.43
CA GLU A 33 -5.57 -6.58 -22.72
C GLU A 33 -4.88 -7.95 -22.85
N ASN A 34 -3.71 -8.10 -22.22
CA ASN A 34 -2.92 -9.33 -22.22
C ASN A 34 -2.98 -10.12 -20.90
N ASP A 35 -3.96 -9.83 -20.03
CA ASP A 35 -4.16 -10.52 -18.75
C ASP A 35 -2.95 -10.39 -17.79
N GLN A 36 -2.23 -9.26 -17.87
CA GLN A 36 -1.07 -8.95 -17.03
C GLN A 36 -1.48 -7.92 -15.98
N TYR A 37 -1.34 -8.29 -14.70
CA TYR A 37 -1.77 -7.49 -13.56
C TYR A 37 -0.59 -7.26 -12.63
N ALA A 38 -0.30 -6.00 -12.35
CA ALA A 38 0.72 -5.58 -11.39
C ALA A 38 0.10 -4.83 -10.20
N ASN A 39 -1.15 -5.15 -9.89
CA ASN A 39 -2.00 -4.43 -8.95
C ASN A 39 -2.48 -5.33 -7.80
N GLU A 40 -1.64 -6.29 -7.42
CA GLU A 40 -1.95 -7.32 -6.43
C GLU A 40 -0.98 -7.27 -5.25
N ALA A 41 -1.53 -7.34 -4.04
CA ALA A 41 -0.75 -7.53 -2.81
C ALA A 41 -0.98 -8.95 -2.28
N ILE A 42 0.09 -9.59 -1.81
CA ILE A 42 0.07 -10.94 -1.25
C ILE A 42 0.61 -10.93 0.18
N LEU A 43 0.09 -11.83 1.00
CA LEU A 43 0.41 -11.94 2.42
C LEU A 43 0.77 -13.39 2.75
N SER A 44 1.84 -13.53 3.52
CA SER A 44 2.16 -14.74 4.28
C SER A 44 1.97 -14.46 5.76
N THR A 45 1.35 -15.41 6.47
CA THR A 45 1.29 -15.41 7.95
C THR A 45 2.08 -16.58 8.56
N ASP A 46 2.79 -17.34 7.74
CA ASP A 46 3.52 -18.56 8.12
C ASP A 46 5.03 -18.48 7.84
N GLY A 47 5.57 -17.25 7.81
CA GLY A 47 7.01 -17.02 7.58
C GLY A 47 7.47 -17.28 6.15
N GLY A 48 6.57 -17.13 5.18
CA GLY A 48 6.82 -17.23 3.75
C GLY A 48 6.70 -18.63 3.19
N ALA A 49 6.09 -19.56 3.93
CA ALA A 49 5.84 -20.91 3.44
C ALA A 49 4.65 -20.96 2.47
N SER A 50 3.65 -20.09 2.66
CA SER A 50 2.54 -19.89 1.74
C SER A 50 2.13 -18.43 1.64
N PHE A 51 1.55 -18.04 0.50
CA PHE A 51 1.10 -16.67 0.24
C PHE A 51 -0.31 -16.69 -0.32
N ASP A 52 -1.17 -15.85 0.24
CA ASP A 52 -2.52 -15.59 -0.24
C ASP A 52 -2.59 -14.18 -0.82
N ARG A 53 -3.33 -14.01 -1.92
CA ARG A 53 -3.63 -12.67 -2.43
C ARG A 53 -4.68 -12.01 -1.55
N ILE A 54 -4.32 -10.85 -1.01
CA ILE A 54 -5.15 -10.07 -0.09
C ILE A 54 -5.74 -8.80 -0.71
N LEU A 55 -5.14 -8.31 -1.79
CA LEU A 55 -5.67 -7.19 -2.56
C LEU A 55 -5.51 -7.46 -4.05
N LYS A 56 -6.54 -7.08 -4.80
CA LYS A 56 -6.47 -6.83 -6.24
C LYS A 56 -7.18 -5.52 -6.49
N VAL A 57 -6.44 -4.47 -6.84
CA VAL A 57 -7.00 -3.14 -7.02
C VAL A 57 -8.01 -3.18 -8.18
N PRO A 58 -9.24 -2.66 -8.02
CA PRO A 58 -10.20 -2.62 -9.10
C PRO A 58 -9.73 -1.70 -10.22
N LEU A 59 -9.94 -2.12 -11.47
CA LEU A 59 -9.68 -1.29 -12.64
C LEU A 59 -10.64 -0.10 -12.69
N LYS A 60 -10.12 1.13 -12.75
CA LYS A 60 -10.97 2.35 -12.83
C LYS A 60 -10.82 3.18 -14.13
N THR A 61 -9.87 2.92 -15.03
CA THR A 61 -9.70 3.71 -16.27
C THR A 61 -9.14 2.90 -17.46
N THR A 62 -8.98 3.53 -18.63
CA THR A 62 -8.28 2.98 -19.81
C THR A 62 -6.75 3.04 -19.71
N ASP A 63 -6.19 3.27 -18.52
CA ASP A 63 -4.76 3.46 -18.30
C ASP A 63 -4.18 2.38 -17.39
N ALA A 64 -4.12 1.17 -17.94
CA ALA A 64 -3.68 -0.02 -17.21
C ALA A 64 -2.24 0.11 -16.69
N ALA A 65 -1.34 0.67 -17.49
CA ALA A 65 0.08 0.77 -17.17
C ALA A 65 0.31 1.50 -15.82
N ASN A 66 -0.47 2.55 -15.58
CA ASN A 66 -0.38 3.39 -14.39
C ASN A 66 -1.17 2.85 -13.19
N LEU A 67 -1.81 1.67 -13.29
CA LEU A 67 -2.47 1.01 -12.17
C LEU A 67 -1.57 -0.12 -11.65
N HIS A 68 -0.59 0.25 -10.83
CA HIS A 68 0.35 -0.67 -10.19
C HIS A 68 0.60 -0.25 -8.72
N ILE A 69 1.06 -1.18 -7.88
CA ILE A 69 1.33 -0.86 -6.47
C ILE A 69 2.70 -0.22 -6.35
N HIS A 70 2.77 0.95 -5.70
CA HIS A 70 4.03 1.63 -5.41
C HIS A 70 4.71 1.03 -4.18
N ASP A 71 3.93 0.79 -3.12
CA ASP A 71 4.47 0.25 -1.87
C ASP A 71 3.41 -0.47 -1.04
N VAL A 72 3.86 -1.39 -0.19
CA VAL A 72 3.07 -2.09 0.82
C VAL A 72 3.86 -2.21 2.11
N GLU A 73 3.21 -1.96 3.23
CA GLU A 73 3.83 -1.99 4.56
C GLU A 73 2.90 -2.69 5.56
N TYR A 74 3.46 -3.56 6.39
CA TYR A 74 2.80 -4.01 7.61
C TYR A 74 3.21 -3.10 8.77
N ASP A 75 2.23 -2.54 9.46
CA ASP A 75 2.42 -1.69 10.62
C ASP A 75 2.22 -2.52 11.90
N PRO A 76 3.31 -2.90 12.59
CA PRO A 76 3.24 -3.75 13.78
C PRO A 76 2.73 -2.99 15.01
N TYR A 77 2.60 -1.67 14.95
CA TYR A 77 2.16 -0.88 16.09
C TYR A 77 0.64 -0.91 16.25
N VAL A 78 -0.10 -1.27 15.20
CA VAL A 78 -1.57 -1.35 15.19
C VAL A 78 -2.15 -2.52 14.38
N ASP A 79 -1.32 -3.49 14.00
CA ASP A 79 -1.72 -4.67 13.23
C ASP A 79 -2.44 -4.33 11.91
N ARG A 80 -1.87 -3.40 11.13
CA ARG A 80 -2.47 -2.84 9.91
C ARG A 80 -1.62 -3.10 8.69
N ILE A 81 -2.25 -3.32 7.54
CA ILE A 81 -1.58 -3.31 6.23
C ILE A 81 -1.91 -2.00 5.52
N TRP A 82 -0.88 -1.33 5.00
CA TRP A 82 -0.97 -0.14 4.16
C TRP A 82 -0.59 -0.49 2.73
N VAL A 83 -1.32 0.02 1.74
CA VAL A 83 -0.97 -0.12 0.32
C VAL A 83 -1.14 1.23 -0.38
N VAL A 84 -0.14 1.66 -1.13
CA VAL A 84 -0.23 2.85 -2.00
C VAL A 84 -0.10 2.43 -3.45
N VAL A 85 -0.95 3.00 -4.30
CA VAL A 85 -1.20 2.51 -5.65
C VAL A 85 -1.18 3.65 -6.64
N GLY A 86 -0.54 3.41 -7.77
CA GLY A 86 -0.80 4.01 -9.06
C GLY A 86 -0.20 5.38 -9.27
N ASP A 87 -0.28 5.81 -10.54
CA ASP A 87 0.10 7.15 -10.97
C ASP A 87 -1.14 7.97 -11.34
N SER A 88 -1.08 9.29 -11.13
CA SER A 88 -2.10 10.24 -11.59
C SER A 88 -3.52 9.83 -11.14
N ASP A 89 -4.48 9.67 -12.06
CA ASP A 89 -5.87 9.31 -11.78
C ASP A 89 -6.04 7.92 -11.14
N ASN A 90 -5.00 7.08 -11.15
CA ASN A 90 -5.00 5.79 -10.46
C ASN A 90 -4.53 5.89 -9.00
N SER A 91 -4.06 7.07 -8.55
CA SER A 91 -3.53 7.29 -7.21
C SER A 91 -4.56 6.96 -6.13
N GLN A 92 -4.21 6.03 -5.23
CA GLN A 92 -5.04 5.67 -4.09
C GLN A 92 -4.19 5.12 -2.95
N MET A 93 -4.70 5.25 -1.72
CA MET A 93 -4.18 4.59 -0.54
C MET A 93 -5.26 3.71 0.08
N TYR A 94 -4.89 2.45 0.31
CA TYR A 94 -5.71 1.48 1.01
C TYR A 94 -5.10 1.15 2.36
N TRP A 95 -5.95 0.87 3.36
CA TRP A 95 -5.50 0.15 4.54
C TRP A 95 -6.48 -0.92 4.98
N SER A 96 -5.95 -1.91 5.69
CA SER A 96 -6.73 -3.01 6.24
C SER A 96 -6.31 -3.29 7.69
N ASP A 97 -7.31 -3.38 8.57
CA ASP A 97 -7.17 -3.75 10.00
C ASP A 97 -7.51 -5.24 10.25
N ASP A 98 -7.78 -6.01 9.18
CA ASP A 98 -8.20 -7.42 9.25
C ASP A 98 -7.43 -8.30 8.27
N LEU A 99 -6.14 -7.96 8.08
CA LEU A 99 -5.17 -8.66 7.24
C LEU A 99 -5.64 -8.87 5.80
N GLY A 100 -6.36 -7.88 5.26
CA GLY A 100 -6.80 -7.80 3.87
C GLY A 100 -8.16 -8.43 3.59
N THR A 101 -8.97 -8.72 4.62
CA THR A 101 -10.36 -9.18 4.44
C THR A 101 -11.26 -8.03 3.99
N SER A 102 -11.02 -6.83 4.51
CA SER A 102 -11.66 -5.57 4.13
C SER A 102 -10.63 -4.44 4.00
N TRP A 103 -10.99 -3.43 3.22
CA TRP A 103 -10.12 -2.33 2.86
C TRP A 103 -10.86 -1.01 2.96
N GLU A 104 -10.21 -0.04 3.59
CA GLU A 104 -10.66 1.35 3.70
C GLU A 104 -9.81 2.24 2.79
N THR A 105 -10.36 3.38 2.37
CA THR A 105 -9.66 4.40 1.58
C THR A 105 -9.79 5.77 2.21
N ILE A 106 -8.86 6.67 1.88
CA ILE A 106 -8.78 7.96 2.55
C ILE A 106 -9.61 9.06 1.87
N ALA A 107 -9.83 8.87 0.57
CA ALA A 107 -10.59 9.75 -0.31
C ALA A 107 -11.01 8.95 -1.55
N ASP A 108 -11.74 9.60 -2.45
CA ASP A 108 -11.99 9.05 -3.78
C ASP A 108 -10.67 8.96 -4.55
N GLN A 109 -10.54 7.92 -5.38
CA GLN A 109 -9.36 7.70 -6.24
C GLN A 109 -9.31 8.81 -7.31
N ASP A 110 -8.20 9.55 -7.34
CA ASP A 110 -7.91 10.86 -7.99
C ASP A 110 -7.77 12.07 -7.03
N GLU A 111 -8.26 11.96 -5.79
CA GLU A 111 -8.10 13.00 -4.76
C GLU A 111 -6.87 12.78 -3.86
N VAL A 112 -6.12 11.71 -4.12
CA VAL A 112 -4.95 11.29 -3.34
C VAL A 112 -3.68 11.72 -4.06
N THR A 113 -2.78 12.44 -3.38
CA THR A 113 -1.43 12.71 -3.88
C THR A 113 -0.74 11.39 -4.22
N MET A 114 0.06 11.37 -5.29
CA MET A 114 0.79 10.18 -5.73
C MET A 114 1.80 9.74 -4.65
N LEU A 115 1.40 8.80 -3.80
CA LEU A 115 2.21 8.26 -2.71
C LEU A 115 3.06 7.12 -3.26
N THR A 116 4.36 7.15 -3.02
CA THR A 116 5.33 6.20 -3.61
C THR A 116 6.00 5.29 -2.59
N GLN A 117 5.93 5.64 -1.31
CA GLN A 117 6.61 4.92 -0.22
C GLN A 117 5.78 4.99 1.05
N ILE A 118 5.87 3.96 1.90
CA ILE A 118 5.25 3.89 3.21
C ILE A 118 6.32 3.52 4.23
N ALA A 119 6.30 4.17 5.40
CA ALA A 119 7.09 3.74 6.55
C ALA A 119 6.27 3.88 7.83
N ALA A 120 6.02 2.75 8.51
CA ALA A 120 5.28 2.73 9.77
C ALA A 120 6.19 3.09 10.96
N PHE A 121 5.71 3.97 11.82
CA PHE A 121 6.35 4.31 13.08
C PHE A 121 5.33 4.26 14.22
N LYS A 122 5.82 4.12 15.45
CA LYS A 122 5.00 3.98 16.65
C LYS A 122 3.89 5.04 16.82
N ASP A 123 4.12 6.27 16.35
CA ASP A 123 3.20 7.39 16.55
C ASP A 123 2.70 8.03 15.24
N CYS A 124 3.11 7.49 14.08
CA CYS A 124 2.72 8.03 12.77
C CYS A 124 3.08 7.07 11.63
N VAL A 125 2.51 7.33 10.46
CA VAL A 125 2.98 6.75 9.20
C VAL A 125 3.54 7.88 8.34
N ALA A 126 4.70 7.64 7.72
CA ALA A 126 5.28 8.56 6.75
C ALA A 126 5.05 8.04 5.34
N PHE A 127 4.74 8.94 4.42
CA PHE A 127 4.52 8.65 3.02
C PHE A 127 5.44 9.48 2.14
N GLY A 128 6.21 8.82 1.28
CA GLY A 128 6.91 9.49 0.18
C GLY A 128 5.93 9.89 -0.92
N THR A 129 6.17 11.00 -1.59
CA THR A 129 5.32 11.46 -2.71
C THR A 129 6.12 11.72 -3.97
N ASP A 130 5.48 11.45 -5.11
CA ASP A 130 5.92 11.86 -6.45
C ASP A 130 4.79 12.68 -7.12
N GLY A 131 4.21 13.58 -6.34
CA GLY A 131 3.16 14.50 -6.76
C GLY A 131 3.01 15.63 -5.74
N GLU A 132 2.33 16.72 -6.11
CA GLU A 132 2.18 17.85 -5.19
C GLU A 132 1.29 17.50 -3.96
N PRO A 133 1.71 17.86 -2.73
CA PRO A 133 3.02 18.40 -2.36
C PRO A 133 4.12 17.32 -2.40
N GLU A 134 5.25 17.64 -3.05
CA GLU A 134 6.42 16.75 -3.13
C GLU A 134 7.13 16.60 -1.76
N GLY A 135 7.62 15.41 -1.47
CA GLY A 135 8.49 15.14 -0.32
C GLY A 135 7.99 13.99 0.56
N ILE A 136 8.01 14.23 1.88
CA ILE A 136 7.57 13.25 2.89
C ILE A 136 6.39 13.83 3.66
N ASN A 137 5.23 13.23 3.49
CA ASN A 137 4.02 13.54 4.23
C ASN A 137 3.95 12.68 5.49
N ARG A 138 3.57 13.29 6.62
CA ARG A 138 3.39 12.58 7.89
C ARG A 138 1.93 12.54 8.27
N TRP A 139 1.37 11.34 8.38
CA TRP A 139 0.05 11.15 8.94
C TRP A 139 0.17 10.92 10.46
N THR A 140 -0.49 11.78 11.23
CA THR A 140 -0.60 11.69 12.70
C THR A 140 -2.01 11.28 13.13
N ASN A 141 -2.16 10.75 14.35
CA ASN A 141 -3.42 10.18 14.86
C ASN A 141 -3.91 8.92 14.12
N CYS A 142 -3.04 8.22 13.38
CA CYS A 142 -3.36 6.96 12.70
C CYS A 142 -3.94 5.88 13.63
N TYR A 143 -3.65 5.98 14.94
CA TYR A 143 -3.87 4.93 15.94
C TYR A 143 -4.86 5.34 17.05
N ALA A 144 -5.45 6.54 16.97
CA ALA A 144 -6.42 7.00 17.94
C ALA A 144 -7.84 6.55 17.55
N TYR A 145 -8.41 5.63 18.32
CA TYR A 145 -9.85 5.35 18.25
C TYR A 145 -10.62 6.63 18.62
N SER A 146 -11.44 7.09 17.67
CA SER A 146 -12.44 8.16 17.77
C SER A 146 -11.96 9.62 17.74
N GLU A 147 -12.63 10.36 16.84
CA GLU A 147 -12.75 11.81 16.71
C GLU A 147 -11.69 12.58 15.89
N GLN A 148 -12.05 12.75 14.60
CA GLN A 148 -11.59 13.80 13.66
C GLN A 148 -10.14 13.70 13.17
N ASN A 149 -9.92 12.81 12.19
CA ASN A 149 -8.78 12.91 11.28
C ASN A 149 -8.84 14.26 10.55
N ARG A 150 -7.90 15.16 10.90
CA ARG A 150 -7.81 16.50 10.34
C ARG A 150 -6.50 16.63 9.56
N TRP A 151 -6.66 16.91 8.28
CA TRP A 151 -5.59 17.08 7.30
C TRP A 151 -4.85 18.39 7.50
N TYR A 152 -3.53 18.34 7.44
CA TYR A 152 -2.68 19.53 7.34
C TYR A 152 -1.80 19.36 6.10
N PHE A 153 -2.06 20.20 5.09
CA PHE A 153 -1.15 20.47 3.97
C PHE A 153 -0.18 21.59 4.38
#